data_AF-A0AAD7I7H6-F1
#
_entry.id   AF-A0AAD7I7H6-F1
#
_cell.length_a   1.000
_cell.length_b   1.000
_cell.length_c   1.000
_cell.angle_alpha   90.00
_cell.angle_beta   90.00
_cell.angle_gamma   90.00
#
_symmetry.space_group_name_H-M   'P 1'
#
loop_
_entity.id
_entity.type
_entity.pdbx_description
1 polymer ?
#
loop_
_entity_poly.entity_id
_entity_poly.type
_entity_poly.pdbx_seq_one_letter_code
_entity_poly.pdbx_strand_id
1 'polypeptide(L)'
;MPLPLSDLPTDIIWEVTKFLELPDPISLLQTCSALYALSSQRSFWISTLERTQSKSTIACPQYTDLSQYSLETLKGFAISWLKLQRNWNRPFPQITQPVTSTLLSGPAEIIFNVPATDILVLNMSGNVLCWDAKLAVPFPFPAIETGSHVSTVSAPSEARGECSLAFLTTQNSLPFTTHRHVARIKHHSGKAVDFTSFSSKISVPDASSFQSIFLTEDAVGTVVVVDDQDTCIVTVGVVDASNHSQPDYESVVKLPRIIFSKRDMVLCLTYKGHLYNVVEDGLVAQIQHISRNSLHSDRCDQSGIYSSEIPSADGSMPFCFMTPSTPFYGVSAVFIRLKWDEDTDEDSVLLTFLPNTLTNAPDDGNASPLAFDGPCATQSIPGVLVSMRLVWTDHSGFNVTVVVEVDDFPRLVLVRYHPQTNGTSLHTLAVPESIELYNLNTVCVDDTAGAVHMIDKDGVFSTLRYV
;
A
#
# COMPACT_ATOMS: atom_id res chain seq x y z
N MET A 1 6.01 37.51 37.00
CA MET A 1 4.75 36.96 36.43
C MET A 1 5.10 36.27 35.13
N PRO A 2 4.56 35.08 34.84
CA PRO A 2 4.75 34.47 33.52
C PRO A 2 4.07 35.34 32.44
N LEU A 3 4.74 35.52 31.30
CA LEU A 3 4.19 36.23 30.14
C LEU A 3 3.09 35.36 29.51
N PRO A 4 1.85 35.85 29.34
CA PRO A 4 0.80 35.11 28.64
C PRO A 4 1.21 34.79 27.21
N LEU A 5 0.91 33.57 26.74
CA LEU A 5 1.24 33.15 25.37
C LEU A 5 0.57 34.05 24.30
N SER A 6 -0.63 34.58 24.60
CA SER A 6 -1.36 35.53 23.74
C SER A 6 -0.66 36.86 23.52
N ASP A 7 0.29 37.21 24.40
CA ASP A 7 1.01 38.47 24.35
C ASP A 7 2.30 38.34 23.51
N LEU A 8 2.63 37.13 23.05
CA LEU A 8 3.72 36.91 22.12
C LEU A 8 3.37 37.38 20.70
N PRO A 9 4.37 37.84 19.93
CA PRO A 9 4.19 38.07 18.50
C PRO A 9 3.69 36.83 17.76
N THR A 10 2.81 37.04 16.77
CA THR A 10 2.16 35.97 15.98
C THR A 10 3.16 35.00 15.35
N ASP A 11 4.29 35.50 14.87
CA ASP A 11 5.39 34.72 14.31
C ASP A 11 6.05 33.78 15.33
N ILE A 12 6.17 34.20 16.59
CA ILE A 12 6.68 33.34 17.67
C ILE A 12 5.67 32.26 18.01
N ILE A 13 4.37 32.60 18.11
CA ILE A 13 3.32 31.61 18.34
C ILE A 13 3.30 30.60 17.20
N TRP A 14 3.45 31.07 15.95
CA TRP A 14 3.56 30.21 14.78
C TRP A 14 4.76 29.27 14.90
N GLU A 15 5.95 29.77 15.25
CA GLU A 15 7.14 28.93 15.45
C GLU A 15 6.92 27.87 16.54
N VAL A 16 6.21 28.19 17.62
CA VAL A 16 5.85 27.22 18.67
C VAL A 16 4.91 26.14 18.13
N THR A 17 3.88 26.51 17.36
CA THR A 17 3.00 25.51 16.71
C THR A 17 3.75 24.64 15.70
N LYS A 18 4.90 25.13 15.22
CA LYS A 18 6.02 24.42 14.60
C LYS A 18 6.31 23.05 15.22
N PHE A 19 6.16 22.91 16.53
CA PHE A 19 6.57 21.73 17.31
C PHE A 19 5.40 20.86 17.78
N LEU A 20 4.17 21.23 17.46
CA LEU A 20 2.96 20.57 17.92
C LEU A 20 2.39 19.61 16.85
N GLU A 21 1.60 18.61 17.23
CA GLU A 21 0.87 17.76 16.28
C GLU A 21 -0.54 18.32 16.05
N LEU A 22 -1.16 18.10 14.89
CA LEU A 22 -2.40 18.78 14.49
C LEU A 22 -3.51 18.93 15.57
N PRO A 23 -3.76 17.97 16.49
CA PRO A 23 -4.72 18.16 17.58
C PRO A 23 -4.38 19.33 18.52
N ASP A 24 -3.09 19.57 18.79
CA ASP A 24 -2.66 20.54 19.79
C ASP A 24 -2.79 21.99 19.30
N PRO A 25 -2.38 22.38 18.07
CA PRO A 25 -2.67 23.71 17.53
C PRO A 25 -4.17 23.96 17.46
N ILE A 26 -5.00 22.97 17.14
CA ILE A 26 -6.46 23.15 17.11
C ILE A 26 -7.00 23.39 18.52
N SER A 27 -6.52 22.65 19.52
CA SER A 27 -6.86 22.87 20.92
C SER A 27 -6.38 24.25 21.40
N LEU A 28 -5.19 24.69 20.95
CA LEU A 28 -4.63 26.00 21.23
C LEU A 28 -5.52 27.12 20.69
N LEU A 29 -5.97 26.99 19.43
CA LEU A 29 -6.89 27.95 18.79
C LEU A 29 -8.23 28.08 19.55
N GLN A 30 -8.65 27.06 20.29
CA GLN A 30 -9.90 27.06 21.06
C GLN A 30 -9.78 27.70 22.45
N THR A 31 -8.58 28.07 22.89
CA THR A 31 -8.37 28.57 24.26
C THR A 31 -8.81 30.02 24.49
N CYS A 32 -8.58 30.93 23.54
CA CYS A 32 -8.99 32.34 23.65
C CYS A 32 -9.18 32.99 22.27
N SER A 33 -9.88 34.13 22.22
CA SER A 33 -10.18 34.83 20.96
C SER A 33 -8.95 35.33 20.22
N ALA A 34 -7.90 35.73 20.96
CA ALA A 34 -6.63 36.18 20.37
C ALA A 34 -5.94 35.04 19.60
N LEU A 35 -5.86 33.84 20.20
CA LEU A 35 -5.30 32.67 19.54
C LEU A 35 -6.23 32.15 18.43
N TYR A 36 -7.55 32.18 18.63
CA TYR A 36 -8.52 31.82 17.59
C TYR A 36 -8.37 32.65 16.31
N ALA A 37 -7.93 33.92 16.42
CA ALA A 37 -7.68 34.77 15.25
C ALA A 37 -6.61 34.20 14.30
N LEU A 38 -5.67 33.39 14.79
CA LEU A 38 -4.68 32.68 13.96
C LEU A 38 -5.34 31.69 13.00
N SER A 39 -6.51 31.14 13.36
CA SER A 39 -7.27 30.22 12.51
C SER A 39 -7.74 30.87 11.21
N SER A 40 -7.73 32.20 11.11
CA SER A 40 -8.06 32.95 9.90
C SER A 40 -6.89 33.09 8.93
N GLN A 41 -5.67 32.73 9.36
CA GLN A 41 -4.47 32.83 8.53
C GLN A 41 -4.26 31.54 7.72
N ARG A 42 -4.17 31.66 6.40
CA ARG A 42 -3.96 30.49 5.51
C ARG A 42 -2.60 29.83 5.72
N SER A 43 -1.55 30.62 5.94
CA SER A 43 -0.18 30.15 6.18
C SER A 43 -0.08 29.23 7.40
N PHE A 44 -0.83 29.53 8.46
CA PHE A 44 -0.92 28.69 9.66
C PHE A 44 -1.37 27.27 9.31
N TRP A 45 -2.48 27.13 8.57
CA TRP A 45 -3.02 25.82 8.20
C TRP A 45 -2.12 25.06 7.24
N ILE A 46 -1.54 25.73 6.24
CA ILE A 46 -0.56 25.12 5.32
C ILE A 46 0.58 24.51 6.13
N SER A 47 1.25 25.30 6.97
CA SER A 47 2.40 24.81 7.74
C SER A 47 2.06 23.67 8.71
N THR A 48 0.87 23.71 9.32
CA THR A 48 0.43 22.67 10.25
C THR A 48 0.10 21.37 9.50
N LEU A 49 -0.54 21.48 8.34
CA LEU A 49 -0.88 20.33 7.49
C LEU A 49 0.35 19.74 6.83
N GLU A 50 1.30 20.54 6.31
CA GLU A 50 2.58 20.05 5.75
C GLU A 50 3.37 19.26 6.79
N ARG A 51 3.44 19.77 8.03
CA ARG A 51 4.07 19.06 9.15
C ARG A 51 3.34 17.77 9.53
N THR A 52 2.01 17.76 9.44
CA THR A 52 1.22 16.55 9.71
C THR A 52 1.41 15.53 8.60
N GLN A 53 1.41 16.01 7.35
CA GLN A 53 1.69 15.24 6.15
C GLN A 53 3.07 14.62 6.24
N SER A 54 4.10 15.30 6.75
CA SER A 54 5.45 14.71 6.87
C SER A 54 5.57 13.56 7.89
N LYS A 55 4.54 13.31 8.71
CA LYS A 55 4.51 12.20 9.68
C LYS A 55 3.42 11.17 9.42
N SER A 56 2.33 11.58 8.76
CA SER A 56 1.13 10.77 8.58
C SER A 56 0.37 11.22 7.35
N THR A 57 -0.44 10.34 6.78
CA THR A 57 -1.36 10.72 5.72
C THR A 57 -2.41 11.72 6.22
N ILE A 58 -2.76 12.66 5.36
CA ILE A 58 -3.87 13.60 5.54
C ILE A 58 -4.91 13.36 4.44
N ALA A 59 -6.11 13.90 4.59
CA ALA A 59 -7.19 13.80 3.59
C ALA A 59 -6.92 14.67 2.33
N CYS A 60 -5.68 14.64 1.83
CA CYS A 60 -5.20 15.34 0.64
C CYS A 60 -4.17 14.44 -0.06
N PRO A 61 -4.20 14.33 -1.41
CA PRO A 61 -3.26 13.49 -2.13
C PRO A 61 -1.81 13.90 -1.85
N GLN A 62 -0.89 12.94 -1.84
CA GLN A 62 0.51 13.22 -1.59
C GLN A 62 1.08 14.17 -2.66
N TYR A 63 2.10 14.95 -2.30
CA TYR A 63 2.75 15.94 -3.18
C TYR A 63 1.87 17.08 -3.70
N THR A 64 0.63 17.19 -3.21
CA THR A 64 -0.21 18.32 -3.60
C THR A 64 0.25 19.60 -2.92
N ASP A 65 0.39 20.66 -3.70
CA ASP A 65 0.73 21.98 -3.19
C ASP A 65 -0.46 22.57 -2.41
N LEU A 66 -0.34 22.56 -1.08
CA LEU A 66 -1.37 23.03 -0.18
C LEU A 66 -1.70 24.53 -0.36
N SER A 67 -0.79 25.31 -0.96
CA SER A 67 -1.01 26.73 -1.24
C SER A 67 -2.06 27.00 -2.32
N GLN A 68 -2.43 25.98 -3.10
CA GLN A 68 -3.48 26.06 -4.12
C GLN A 68 -4.88 25.98 -3.53
N TYR A 69 -5.03 25.51 -2.30
CA TYR A 69 -6.33 25.34 -1.67
C TYR A 69 -6.83 26.60 -0.95
N SER A 70 -8.15 26.70 -0.87
CA SER A 70 -8.82 27.72 -0.07
C SER A 70 -8.61 27.48 1.43
N LEU A 71 -8.71 28.53 2.24
CA LEU A 71 -8.65 28.40 3.70
C LEU A 71 -9.69 27.40 4.23
N GLU A 72 -10.89 27.39 3.66
CA GLU A 72 -11.98 26.48 4.05
C GLU A 72 -11.62 25.02 3.74
N THR A 73 -11.06 24.76 2.56
CA THR A 73 -10.60 23.41 2.18
C THR A 73 -9.50 22.91 3.11
N LEU A 74 -8.51 23.76 3.44
CA LEU A 74 -7.44 23.41 4.39
C LEU A 74 -7.98 23.09 5.78
N LYS A 75 -8.93 23.89 6.29
CA LYS A 75 -9.66 23.57 7.53
C LYS A 75 -10.41 22.25 7.42
N GLY A 76 -11.03 21.99 6.27
CA GLY A 76 -11.69 20.74 5.94
C GLY A 76 -10.76 19.54 6.07
N PHE A 77 -9.56 19.59 5.47
CA PHE A 77 -8.56 18.53 5.60
C PHE A 77 -8.18 18.27 7.06
N ALA A 78 -7.93 19.34 7.83
CA ALA A 78 -7.57 19.20 9.24
C ALA A 78 -8.69 18.56 10.07
N ILE A 79 -9.94 18.98 9.86
CA ILE A 79 -11.11 18.43 10.55
C ILE A 79 -11.34 16.97 10.16
N SER A 80 -11.25 16.63 8.87
CA SER A 80 -11.40 15.25 8.39
C SER A 80 -10.33 14.34 9.00
N TRP A 81 -9.07 14.77 9.03
CA TRP A 81 -8.01 14.03 9.69
C TRP A 81 -8.26 13.83 11.19
N LEU A 82 -8.72 14.86 11.90
CA LEU A 82 -9.05 14.71 13.33
C LEU A 82 -10.21 13.73 13.56
N LYS A 83 -11.24 13.78 12.73
CA LYS A 83 -12.38 12.84 12.80
C LYS A 83 -11.90 11.41 12.58
N LEU A 84 -11.07 11.21 11.56
CA LEU A 84 -10.43 9.95 11.23
C LEU A 84 -9.63 9.40 12.41
N GLN A 85 -8.67 10.18 12.94
CA GLN A 85 -7.87 9.75 14.10
C GLN A 85 -8.74 9.47 15.33
N ARG A 86 -9.76 10.30 15.59
CA ARG A 86 -10.69 10.05 16.70
C ARG A 86 -11.47 8.76 16.51
N ASN A 87 -11.86 8.41 15.30
CA ASN A 87 -12.58 7.18 15.03
C ASN A 87 -11.65 5.96 15.13
N TRP A 88 -10.41 6.07 14.65
CA TRP A 88 -9.38 5.05 14.80
C TRP A 88 -9.00 4.75 16.24
N ASN A 89 -8.95 5.78 17.09
CA ASN A 89 -8.63 5.62 18.50
C ASN A 89 -9.79 5.01 19.32
N ARG A 90 -10.92 4.69 18.69
CA ARG A 90 -11.99 3.93 19.35
C ARG A 90 -11.63 2.44 19.37
N PRO A 91 -12.04 1.70 20.40
CA PRO A 91 -11.92 0.24 20.39
C PRO A 91 -12.60 -0.39 19.16
N PHE A 92 -13.74 0.19 18.76
CA PHE A 92 -14.52 -0.22 17.59
C PHE A 92 -14.76 1.00 16.67
N PRO A 93 -13.95 1.17 15.60
CA PRO A 93 -14.21 2.20 14.61
C PRO A 93 -15.61 2.04 14.02
N GLN A 94 -16.33 3.16 13.90
CA GLN A 94 -17.72 3.15 13.44
C GLN A 94 -17.83 3.68 12.01
N ILE A 95 -18.70 3.04 11.23
CA ILE A 95 -19.16 3.58 9.96
C ILE A 95 -19.97 4.85 10.25
N THR A 96 -19.58 5.97 9.64
CA THR A 96 -20.17 7.30 9.89
C THR A 96 -21.23 7.68 8.87
N GLN A 97 -21.24 7.03 7.70
CA GLN A 97 -22.15 7.34 6.59
C GLN A 97 -22.90 6.09 6.12
N PRO A 98 -24.11 6.24 5.54
CA PRO A 98 -24.80 5.12 4.92
C PRO A 98 -23.91 4.43 3.89
N VAL A 99 -23.97 3.11 3.85
CA VAL A 99 -23.28 2.31 2.84
C VAL A 99 -23.89 2.61 1.48
N THR A 100 -23.03 2.91 0.52
CA THR A 100 -23.41 3.07 -0.88
C THR A 100 -23.03 1.81 -1.63
N SER A 101 -23.98 1.22 -2.36
CA SER A 101 -23.75 0.04 -3.20
C SER A 101 -24.25 0.30 -4.62
N THR A 102 -23.53 -0.20 -5.61
CA THR A 102 -23.88 -0.06 -7.04
C THR A 102 -23.47 -1.32 -7.79
N LEU A 103 -24.35 -1.81 -8.65
CA LEU A 103 -24.07 -2.97 -9.50
C LEU A 103 -23.19 -2.54 -10.69
N LEU A 104 -22.04 -3.18 -10.84
CA LEU A 104 -21.15 -3.01 -11.99
C LEU A 104 -21.66 -3.84 -13.18
N SER A 105 -21.16 -3.55 -14.37
CA SER A 105 -21.52 -4.27 -15.61
C SER A 105 -21.02 -5.73 -15.64
N GLY A 106 -20.29 -6.18 -14.62
CA GLY A 106 -19.80 -7.53 -14.46
C GLY A 106 -18.81 -7.66 -13.29
N PRO A 107 -18.22 -8.84 -13.10
CA PRO A 107 -17.19 -9.06 -12.08
C PRO A 107 -16.02 -8.11 -12.28
N ALA A 108 -15.56 -7.50 -11.18
CA ALA A 108 -14.46 -6.56 -11.21
C ALA A 108 -13.54 -6.73 -9.99
N GLU A 109 -12.31 -6.25 -10.14
CA GLU A 109 -11.29 -6.24 -9.10
C GLU A 109 -10.71 -4.84 -8.96
N ILE A 110 -10.49 -4.38 -7.72
CA ILE A 110 -9.82 -3.11 -7.46
C ILE A 110 -8.33 -3.37 -7.59
N ILE A 111 -7.72 -2.74 -8.59
CA ILE A 111 -6.28 -2.81 -8.82
C ILE A 111 -5.57 -1.78 -7.94
N PHE A 112 -6.18 -0.60 -7.83
CA PHE A 112 -5.55 0.58 -7.23
C PHE A 112 -6.59 1.66 -6.86
N ASN A 113 -6.29 2.46 -5.84
CA ASN A 113 -7.04 3.67 -5.48
C ASN A 113 -6.09 4.87 -5.39
N VAL A 114 -6.44 6.00 -6.02
CA VAL A 114 -5.67 7.24 -5.86
C VAL A 114 -5.99 7.83 -4.49
N PRO A 115 -5.02 7.96 -3.57
CA PRO A 115 -5.25 8.40 -2.20
C PRO A 115 -5.93 9.74 -2.10
N ALA A 116 -6.83 9.86 -1.13
CA ALA A 116 -7.56 11.07 -0.78
C ALA A 116 -8.41 11.59 -1.95
N THR A 117 -8.79 10.69 -2.85
CA THR A 117 -9.70 10.96 -3.95
C THR A 117 -10.76 9.87 -4.03
N ASP A 118 -11.75 10.08 -4.88
CA ASP A 118 -12.75 9.06 -5.20
C ASP A 118 -12.37 8.28 -6.48
N ILE A 119 -11.10 8.27 -6.88
CA ILE A 119 -10.64 7.65 -8.13
C ILE A 119 -10.13 6.23 -7.84
N LEU A 120 -10.76 5.24 -8.46
CA LEU A 120 -10.34 3.84 -8.43
C LEU A 120 -9.89 3.38 -9.82
N VAL A 121 -9.02 2.39 -9.87
CA VAL A 121 -8.67 1.65 -11.09
C VAL A 121 -9.19 0.24 -10.93
N LEU A 122 -10.08 -0.15 -11.85
CA LEU A 122 -10.74 -1.45 -11.80
C LEU A 122 -10.29 -2.33 -12.97
N ASN A 123 -10.05 -3.61 -12.71
CA ASN A 123 -9.97 -4.65 -13.74
C ASN A 123 -11.37 -5.26 -13.92
N MET A 124 -11.99 -5.08 -15.08
CA MET A 124 -13.33 -5.58 -15.38
C MET A 124 -13.36 -6.23 -16.76
N SER A 125 -13.62 -7.54 -16.80
CA SER A 125 -13.80 -8.31 -18.05
C SER A 125 -12.68 -8.11 -19.08
N GLY A 126 -11.42 -8.10 -18.64
CA GLY A 126 -10.25 -7.91 -19.52
C GLY A 126 -10.01 -6.46 -19.94
N ASN A 127 -10.63 -5.50 -19.27
CA ASN A 127 -10.39 -4.07 -19.45
C ASN A 127 -10.00 -3.44 -18.13
N VAL A 128 -9.00 -2.55 -18.16
CA VAL A 128 -8.66 -1.72 -17.00
C VAL A 128 -9.23 -0.33 -17.21
N LEU A 129 -10.01 0.15 -16.24
CA LEU A 129 -10.77 1.39 -16.34
C LEU A 129 -10.57 2.28 -15.13
N CYS A 130 -10.67 3.58 -15.34
CA CYS A 130 -10.68 4.59 -14.30
C CYS A 130 -12.12 4.84 -13.85
N TRP A 131 -12.39 4.72 -12.55
CA TRP A 131 -13.73 4.72 -11.97
C TRP A 131 -13.90 5.81 -10.91
N ASP A 132 -15.04 6.52 -10.95
CA ASP A 132 -15.43 7.49 -9.92
C ASP A 132 -16.26 6.76 -8.85
N ALA A 133 -15.64 6.47 -7.70
CA ALA A 133 -16.26 5.80 -6.57
C ALA A 133 -17.42 6.59 -5.95
N LYS A 134 -17.41 7.92 -6.07
CA LYS A 134 -18.45 8.79 -5.49
C LYS A 134 -19.70 8.82 -6.36
N LEU A 135 -19.52 8.87 -7.68
CA LEU A 135 -20.63 8.85 -8.62
C LEU A 135 -21.03 7.42 -9.03
N ALA A 136 -20.20 6.43 -8.69
CA ALA A 136 -20.34 5.04 -9.07
C ALA A 136 -20.50 4.84 -10.59
N VAL A 137 -19.66 5.55 -11.36
CA VAL A 137 -19.62 5.48 -12.83
C VAL A 137 -18.18 5.50 -13.32
N PRO A 138 -17.89 4.94 -14.51
CA PRO A 138 -16.56 5.08 -15.10
C PRO A 138 -16.32 6.55 -15.49
N PHE A 139 -15.08 7.02 -15.36
CA PHE A 139 -14.69 8.27 -15.98
C PHE A 139 -14.78 8.14 -17.52
N PRO A 140 -15.02 9.24 -18.26
CA PRO A 140 -15.21 9.23 -19.71
C PRO A 140 -13.88 9.09 -20.47
N PHE A 141 -13.02 8.17 -20.05
CA PHE A 141 -11.75 7.84 -20.69
C PHE A 141 -11.84 6.47 -21.37
N PRO A 142 -11.08 6.23 -22.45
CA PRO A 142 -10.97 4.89 -23.02
C PRO A 142 -10.46 3.89 -21.98
N ALA A 143 -11.05 2.69 -21.97
CA ALA A 143 -10.51 1.60 -21.17
C ALA A 143 -9.21 1.07 -21.79
N ILE A 144 -8.32 0.54 -20.94
CA ILE A 144 -7.11 -0.15 -21.37
C ILE A 144 -7.51 -1.59 -21.69
N GLU A 145 -7.51 -1.94 -22.97
CA GLU A 145 -7.78 -3.31 -23.41
C GLU A 145 -6.60 -4.22 -23.02
N THR A 146 -6.83 -5.09 -22.05
CA THR A 146 -5.81 -6.06 -21.61
C THR A 146 -6.06 -7.45 -22.20
N GLY A 147 -7.30 -7.72 -22.64
CA GLY A 147 -7.74 -8.99 -23.20
C GLY A 147 -7.60 -10.18 -22.24
N SER A 148 -7.25 -9.94 -20.97
CA SER A 148 -6.85 -10.97 -20.03
C SER A 148 -6.95 -10.50 -18.58
N HIS A 149 -6.68 -11.38 -17.62
CA HIS A 149 -6.67 -11.04 -16.20
C HIS A 149 -5.37 -10.34 -15.83
N VAL A 150 -5.46 -9.37 -14.92
CA VAL A 150 -4.30 -8.71 -14.30
C VAL A 150 -3.71 -9.68 -13.29
N SER A 151 -2.47 -10.10 -13.50
CA SER A 151 -1.82 -11.11 -12.65
C SER A 151 -1.05 -10.50 -11.49
N THR A 152 -0.45 -9.33 -11.69
CA THR A 152 0.27 -8.58 -10.64
C THR A 152 0.20 -7.09 -10.92
N VAL A 153 0.30 -6.32 -9.84
CA VAL A 153 0.24 -4.85 -9.83
C VAL A 153 1.45 -4.34 -9.06
N SER A 154 2.09 -3.28 -9.55
CA SER A 154 3.16 -2.61 -8.81
C SER A 154 2.58 -1.75 -7.70
N ALA A 155 3.40 -1.42 -6.71
CA ALA A 155 3.20 -0.16 -5.97
C ALA A 155 3.08 0.98 -7.00
N PRO A 156 2.12 1.91 -6.85
CA PRO A 156 2.04 3.05 -7.74
C PRO A 156 3.21 4.01 -7.46
N SER A 157 3.48 4.88 -8.42
CA SER A 157 4.40 5.99 -8.32
C SER A 157 3.59 7.28 -8.34
N GLU A 158 3.64 8.03 -7.26
CA GLU A 158 2.91 9.29 -7.11
C GLU A 158 3.83 10.47 -7.44
N ALA A 159 3.26 11.44 -8.15
CA ALA A 159 3.86 12.74 -8.42
C ALA A 159 2.79 13.83 -8.26
N ARG A 160 3.19 15.10 -8.32
CA ARG A 160 2.26 16.22 -8.14
C ARG A 160 1.14 16.21 -9.20
N GLY A 161 -0.06 15.80 -8.79
CA GLY A 161 -1.25 15.73 -9.65
C GLY A 161 -1.24 14.57 -10.65
N GLU A 162 -0.35 13.59 -10.47
CA GLU A 162 -0.25 12.42 -11.32
C GLU A 162 0.02 11.18 -10.47
N CYS A 163 -0.67 10.09 -10.75
CA CYS A 163 -0.41 8.80 -10.16
C CYS A 163 -0.23 7.77 -11.27
N SER A 164 0.86 7.03 -11.23
CA SER A 164 1.18 6.00 -12.21
C SER A 164 1.18 4.63 -11.54
N LEU A 165 0.76 3.59 -12.24
CA LEU A 165 0.89 2.20 -11.77
C LEU A 165 1.28 1.30 -12.94
N ALA A 166 2.01 0.23 -12.65
CA ALA A 166 2.36 -0.78 -13.63
C ALA A 166 1.66 -2.09 -13.27
N PHE A 167 1.24 -2.86 -14.26
CA PHE A 167 0.63 -4.16 -14.04
C PHE A 167 0.96 -5.14 -15.17
N LEU A 168 0.90 -6.44 -14.85
CA LEU A 168 1.06 -7.52 -15.84
C LEU A 168 -0.28 -8.16 -16.14
N THR A 169 -0.47 -8.55 -17.39
CA THR A 169 -1.62 -9.36 -17.80
C THR A 169 -1.15 -10.62 -18.52
N THR A 170 -1.78 -11.75 -18.22
CA THR A 170 -1.43 -13.06 -18.78
C THR A 170 -2.59 -13.61 -19.61
N GLN A 171 -2.36 -13.84 -20.91
CA GLN A 171 -3.37 -14.43 -21.78
C GLN A 171 -3.50 -15.94 -21.55
N ASN A 172 -4.74 -16.44 -21.50
CA ASN A 172 -5.05 -17.85 -21.21
C ASN A 172 -4.75 -18.83 -22.38
N SER A 173 -4.32 -18.34 -23.56
CA SER A 173 -4.22 -19.14 -24.78
C SER A 173 -2.79 -19.21 -25.34
N LEU A 174 -2.08 -20.31 -25.05
CA LEU A 174 -0.76 -20.72 -25.61
C LEU A 174 0.42 -19.74 -25.31
N PRO A 175 1.68 -20.21 -25.36
CA PRO A 175 2.69 -19.99 -24.30
C PRO A 175 2.66 -18.56 -23.73
N PHE A 176 2.41 -18.50 -22.42
CA PHE A 176 2.09 -17.35 -21.57
C PHE A 176 2.63 -16.00 -22.07
N THR A 177 1.96 -15.41 -23.07
CA THR A 177 2.34 -14.08 -23.52
C THR A 177 1.91 -13.12 -22.43
N THR A 178 2.92 -12.56 -21.76
CA THR A 178 2.74 -11.58 -20.70
C THR A 178 2.85 -10.20 -21.32
N HIS A 179 1.85 -9.36 -21.06
CA HIS A 179 1.89 -7.96 -21.41
C HIS A 179 2.18 -7.12 -20.18
N ARG A 180 3.11 -6.18 -20.34
CA ARG A 180 3.31 -5.09 -19.40
C ARG A 180 2.40 -3.96 -19.76
N HIS A 181 1.76 -3.37 -18.76
CA HIS A 181 1.01 -2.14 -18.90
C HIS A 181 1.49 -1.15 -17.86
N VAL A 182 1.45 0.13 -18.24
CA VAL A 182 1.63 1.23 -17.31
C VAL A 182 0.49 2.19 -17.55
N ALA A 183 -0.31 2.41 -16.51
CA ALA A 183 -1.41 3.36 -16.52
C ALA A 183 -0.97 4.62 -15.76
N ARG A 184 -1.31 5.79 -16.31
CA ARG A 184 -1.06 7.09 -15.70
C ARG A 184 -2.37 7.85 -15.57
N ILE A 185 -2.65 8.29 -14.36
CA ILE A 185 -3.85 9.02 -13.98
C ILE A 185 -3.41 10.42 -13.61
N LYS A 186 -3.79 11.42 -14.40
CA LYS A 186 -3.66 12.81 -13.94
C LYS A 186 -4.91 13.18 -13.20
N HIS A 187 -4.76 13.83 -12.06
CA HIS A 187 -5.89 14.23 -11.24
C HIS A 187 -5.74 15.67 -10.75
N HIS A 188 -6.87 16.35 -10.62
CA HIS A 188 -6.95 17.69 -10.10
C HIS A 188 -8.16 17.82 -9.20
N SER A 189 -7.97 18.34 -7.97
CA SER A 189 -9.05 18.55 -7.00
C SER A 189 -9.89 17.28 -6.74
N GLY A 190 -9.22 16.12 -6.64
CA GLY A 190 -9.86 14.83 -6.35
C GLY A 190 -10.60 14.18 -7.52
N LYS A 191 -10.45 14.71 -8.75
CA LYS A 191 -11.04 14.13 -9.96
C LYS A 191 -9.97 13.77 -10.98
N ALA A 192 -10.14 12.65 -11.66
CA ALA A 192 -9.30 12.29 -12.78
C ALA A 192 -9.59 13.26 -13.95
N VAL A 193 -8.53 13.83 -14.53
CA VAL A 193 -8.58 14.73 -15.69
C VAL A 193 -8.02 14.06 -16.94
N ASP A 194 -7.20 13.03 -16.78
CA ASP A 194 -6.62 12.25 -17.86
C ASP A 194 -6.37 10.81 -17.38
N PHE A 195 -6.50 9.85 -18.29
CA PHE A 195 -6.16 8.45 -18.05
C PHE A 195 -5.52 7.88 -19.30
N THR A 196 -4.20 7.74 -19.24
CA THR A 196 -3.39 7.26 -20.37
C THR A 196 -2.72 5.95 -20.00
N SER A 197 -2.36 5.17 -21.01
CA SER A 197 -1.59 3.97 -20.79
C SER A 197 -0.67 3.69 -21.95
N PHE A 198 0.36 2.89 -21.67
CA PHE A 198 1.11 2.21 -22.70
C PHE A 198 1.26 0.73 -22.34
N SER A 199 1.29 -0.10 -23.38
CA SER A 199 1.49 -1.54 -23.24
C SER A 199 2.69 -1.99 -24.05
N SER A 200 3.47 -2.91 -23.52
CA SER A 200 4.58 -3.54 -24.22
C SER A 200 4.55 -5.05 -23.99
N LYS A 201 4.71 -5.83 -25.05
CA LYS A 201 4.88 -7.28 -24.92
C LYS A 201 6.20 -7.57 -24.19
N ILE A 202 6.15 -8.47 -23.23
CA ILE A 202 7.34 -8.99 -22.57
C ILE A 202 7.63 -10.39 -23.12
N SER A 203 8.87 -10.61 -23.55
CA SER A 203 9.37 -11.97 -23.77
C SER A 203 9.93 -12.48 -22.45
N VAL A 204 9.12 -13.22 -21.70
CA VAL A 204 9.54 -13.85 -20.46
C VAL A 204 10.20 -15.19 -20.81
N PRO A 205 11.29 -15.61 -20.16
CA PRO A 205 11.86 -16.93 -20.37
C PRO A 205 10.81 -18.05 -20.21
N ASP A 206 10.83 -19.04 -21.10
CA ASP A 206 9.83 -20.14 -21.17
C ASP A 206 9.74 -20.97 -19.87
N ALA A 207 10.76 -20.92 -19.02
CA ALA A 207 10.82 -21.61 -17.72
C ALA A 207 10.56 -20.69 -16.51
N SER A 208 9.99 -19.52 -16.75
CA SER A 208 9.63 -18.62 -15.65
C SER A 208 8.48 -19.16 -14.84
N SER A 209 8.71 -19.32 -13.54
CA SER A 209 7.69 -19.79 -12.60
C SER A 209 6.95 -18.62 -11.97
N PHE A 210 7.60 -17.44 -11.85
CA PHE A 210 7.03 -16.29 -11.14
C PHE A 210 7.39 -14.96 -11.76
N GLN A 211 6.45 -14.01 -11.69
CA GLN A 211 6.60 -12.68 -12.24
C GLN A 211 6.07 -11.64 -11.26
N SER A 212 6.87 -10.62 -10.99
CA SER A 212 6.47 -9.41 -10.27
C SER A 212 6.77 -8.20 -11.14
N ILE A 213 6.05 -7.11 -10.93
CA ILE A 213 6.29 -5.83 -11.61
C ILE A 213 6.50 -4.71 -10.60
N PHE A 214 7.32 -3.75 -10.99
CA PHE A 214 7.53 -2.55 -10.23
C PHE A 214 7.56 -1.30 -11.10
N LEU A 215 7.28 -0.19 -10.44
CA LEU A 215 7.29 1.14 -11.03
C LEU A 215 8.03 2.10 -10.11
N THR A 216 8.84 2.95 -10.73
CA THR A 216 9.46 4.13 -10.15
C THR A 216 9.16 5.34 -11.02
N GLU A 217 9.63 6.51 -10.59
CA GLU A 217 9.52 7.73 -11.38
C GLU A 217 10.18 7.57 -12.77
N ASP A 218 11.35 6.92 -12.81
CA ASP A 218 12.16 6.83 -14.03
C ASP A 218 12.02 5.51 -14.78
N ALA A 219 11.55 4.44 -14.12
CA ALA A 219 11.66 3.09 -14.65
C ALA A 219 10.51 2.16 -14.30
N VAL A 220 10.20 1.26 -15.23
CA VAL A 220 9.29 0.14 -15.05
C VAL A 220 10.10 -1.14 -15.15
N GLY A 221 10.12 -1.92 -14.08
CA GLY A 221 10.87 -3.15 -14.02
C GLY A 221 9.99 -4.37 -13.85
N THR A 222 10.48 -5.49 -14.36
CA THR A 222 9.86 -6.80 -14.19
C THR A 222 10.87 -7.73 -13.56
N VAL A 223 10.40 -8.55 -12.64
CA VAL A 223 11.22 -9.50 -11.91
C VAL A 223 10.70 -10.87 -12.18
N VAL A 224 11.58 -11.76 -12.60
CA VAL A 224 11.23 -13.11 -13.00
C VAL A 224 12.10 -14.09 -12.23
N VAL A 225 11.48 -15.10 -11.60
CA VAL A 225 12.20 -16.28 -11.14
C VAL A 225 12.15 -17.29 -12.28
N VAL A 226 13.32 -17.74 -12.68
CA VAL A 226 13.46 -18.97 -13.45
C VAL A 226 13.91 -20.05 -12.48
N ASP A 227 13.07 -21.07 -12.30
CA ASP A 227 13.43 -22.26 -11.53
C ASP A 227 14.20 -23.21 -12.46
N ASP A 228 15.51 -23.30 -12.25
CA ASP A 228 16.36 -24.34 -12.83
C ASP A 228 16.65 -25.37 -11.75
N GLN A 229 16.87 -26.64 -12.12
CA GLN A 229 16.81 -27.82 -11.24
C GLN A 229 17.48 -27.60 -9.86
N ASP A 230 18.62 -26.91 -9.85
CA ASP A 230 19.39 -26.60 -8.65
C ASP A 230 19.59 -25.10 -8.40
N THR A 231 18.96 -24.20 -9.17
CA THR A 231 19.13 -22.75 -8.97
C THR A 231 17.87 -21.94 -9.26
N CYS A 232 17.54 -21.03 -8.34
CA CYS A 232 16.58 -19.96 -8.58
C CYS A 232 17.33 -18.76 -9.18
N ILE A 233 17.00 -18.38 -10.42
CA ILE A 233 17.60 -17.23 -11.09
C ILE A 233 16.62 -16.07 -11.06
N VAL A 234 16.98 -15.02 -10.32
CA VAL A 234 16.24 -13.76 -10.30
C VAL A 234 16.77 -12.87 -11.41
N THR A 235 15.91 -12.61 -12.40
CA THR A 235 16.22 -11.75 -13.53
C THR A 235 15.40 -10.48 -13.43
N VAL A 236 16.06 -9.32 -13.57
CA VAL A 236 15.40 -8.01 -13.54
C VAL A 236 15.55 -7.38 -14.92
N GLY A 237 14.42 -7.07 -15.55
CA GLY A 237 14.37 -6.29 -16.79
C GLY A 237 13.84 -4.91 -16.50
N VAL A 238 14.63 -3.88 -16.75
CA VAL A 238 14.27 -2.47 -16.48
C VAL A 238 14.16 -1.71 -17.81
N VAL A 239 13.10 -0.92 -17.96
CA VAL A 239 12.93 0.01 -19.08
C VAL A 239 12.58 1.37 -18.51
N ASP A 240 13.05 2.43 -19.15
CA ASP A 240 12.60 3.80 -18.87
C ASP A 240 11.06 3.85 -18.95
N ALA A 241 10.42 4.47 -17.95
CA ALA A 241 8.96 4.54 -17.86
C ALA A 241 8.31 5.29 -19.04
N SER A 242 9.08 6.03 -19.84
CA SER A 242 8.66 6.70 -21.07
C SER A 242 8.99 5.92 -22.36
N ASN A 243 9.82 4.88 -22.28
CA ASN A 243 10.34 4.18 -23.44
C ASN A 243 9.56 2.88 -23.72
N HIS A 244 9.33 2.60 -25.01
CA HIS A 244 8.62 1.43 -25.50
C HIS A 244 9.54 0.24 -25.84
N SER A 245 10.85 0.39 -25.64
CA SER A 245 11.81 -0.68 -25.93
C SER A 245 11.58 -1.92 -25.07
N GLN A 246 11.95 -3.07 -25.62
CA GLN A 246 11.95 -4.33 -24.87
C GLN A 246 12.98 -4.21 -23.72
N PRO A 247 12.67 -4.70 -22.50
CA PRO A 247 13.66 -4.76 -21.43
C PRO A 247 14.83 -5.65 -21.84
N ASP A 248 16.05 -5.13 -21.66
CA ASP A 248 17.23 -5.97 -21.58
C ASP A 248 17.22 -6.62 -20.19
N TYR A 249 16.95 -7.92 -20.18
CA TYR A 249 16.94 -8.71 -18.96
C TYR A 249 18.35 -9.00 -18.49
N GLU A 250 18.69 -8.51 -17.31
CA GLU A 250 19.96 -8.81 -16.65
C GLU A 250 19.70 -9.87 -15.57
N SER A 251 20.45 -10.99 -15.62
CA SER A 251 20.45 -11.96 -14.52
C SER A 251 21.13 -11.31 -13.33
N VAL A 252 20.34 -10.98 -12.31
CA VAL A 252 20.82 -10.22 -11.16
C VAL A 252 21.38 -11.14 -10.09
N VAL A 253 20.70 -12.25 -9.85
CA VAL A 253 21.08 -13.20 -8.79
C VAL A 253 20.89 -14.63 -9.27
N LYS A 254 21.90 -15.46 -9.05
CA LYS A 254 21.79 -16.92 -9.13
C LYS A 254 21.86 -17.48 -7.72
N LEU A 255 20.77 -18.08 -7.27
CA LEU A 255 20.67 -18.67 -5.95
C LEU A 255 20.78 -20.17 -6.11
N PRO A 256 21.77 -20.84 -5.51
CA PRO A 256 21.69 -22.29 -5.38
C PRO A 256 20.41 -22.62 -4.61
N ARG A 257 19.63 -23.56 -5.14
CA ARG A 257 18.47 -24.12 -4.48
C ARG A 257 19.02 -24.90 -3.30
N ILE A 258 19.11 -24.25 -2.14
CA ILE A 258 19.46 -24.95 -0.93
C ILE A 258 18.18 -25.68 -0.53
N ILE A 259 18.10 -26.97 -0.90
CA ILE A 259 17.02 -27.86 -0.49
C ILE A 259 17.14 -28.07 1.02
N PHE A 260 16.76 -27.07 1.80
CA PHE A 260 16.51 -27.24 3.21
C PHE A 260 15.24 -28.08 3.31
N SER A 261 15.43 -29.37 3.59
CA SER A 261 14.37 -30.39 3.58
C SER A 261 13.12 -30.09 4.43
N LYS A 262 13.01 -28.96 5.15
CA LYS A 262 11.89 -28.60 6.03
C LYS A 262 11.67 -27.09 6.30
N ARG A 263 12.33 -26.14 5.60
CA ARG A 263 12.23 -24.71 5.97
C ARG A 263 11.87 -23.80 4.80
N ASP A 264 10.90 -22.93 5.04
CA ASP A 264 10.50 -21.86 4.13
C ASP A 264 11.62 -20.83 4.08
N MET A 265 12.09 -20.52 2.88
CA MET A 265 13.13 -19.51 2.69
C MET A 265 12.48 -18.21 2.26
N VAL A 266 12.72 -17.14 3.03
CA VAL A 266 12.54 -15.77 2.53
C VAL A 266 13.91 -15.19 2.28
N LEU A 267 14.24 -15.07 1.01
CA LEU A 267 15.40 -14.33 0.57
C LEU A 267 15.02 -12.86 0.44
N CYS A 268 15.83 -11.99 1.01
CA CYS A 268 15.78 -10.56 0.73
C CYS A 268 17.06 -10.15 0.01
N LEU A 269 16.94 -9.55 -1.16
CA LEU A 269 18.07 -9.03 -1.92
C LEU A 269 17.83 -7.57 -2.26
N THR A 270 18.87 -6.74 -2.17
CA THR A 270 18.79 -5.35 -2.62
C THR A 270 19.52 -5.23 -3.96
N TYR A 271 18.88 -4.67 -4.99
CA TYR A 271 19.49 -4.42 -6.29
C TYR A 271 19.00 -3.10 -6.89
N LYS A 272 19.94 -2.24 -7.34
CA LYS A 272 19.66 -0.90 -7.89
C LYS A 272 18.74 -0.05 -7.01
N GLY A 273 18.92 -0.10 -5.69
CA GLY A 273 18.07 0.63 -4.73
C GLY A 273 16.70 -0.01 -4.48
N HIS A 274 16.45 -1.20 -5.02
CA HIS A 274 15.20 -1.93 -4.80
C HIS A 274 15.43 -3.13 -3.90
N LEU A 275 14.51 -3.41 -2.97
CA LEU A 275 14.55 -4.59 -2.13
C LEU A 275 13.58 -5.64 -2.68
N TYR A 276 14.08 -6.83 -3.00
CA TYR A 276 13.29 -7.94 -3.51
C TYR A 276 13.20 -9.05 -2.47
N ASN A 277 11.99 -9.51 -2.20
CA ASN A 277 11.72 -10.64 -1.31
C ASN A 277 11.34 -11.83 -2.17
N VAL A 278 12.11 -12.92 -2.13
CA VAL A 278 11.78 -14.20 -2.78
C VAL A 278 11.40 -15.19 -1.69
N VAL A 279 10.14 -15.62 -1.66
CA VAL A 279 9.64 -16.61 -0.70
C VAL A 279 9.53 -17.95 -1.39
N GLU A 280 10.42 -18.91 -1.10
CA GLU A 280 10.35 -20.29 -1.61
C GLU A 280 9.76 -21.22 -0.53
N ASP A 281 8.59 -21.78 -0.82
CA ASP A 281 7.88 -22.77 0.03
C ASP A 281 7.71 -24.07 -0.75
N GLY A 282 8.83 -24.77 -1.03
CA GLY A 282 8.92 -26.14 -1.56
C GLY A 282 8.30 -26.46 -2.94
N LEU A 283 7.33 -25.66 -3.39
CA LEU A 283 6.43 -25.80 -4.51
C LEU A 283 6.24 -24.44 -5.23
N VAL A 284 6.39 -23.31 -4.52
CA VAL A 284 6.11 -21.96 -5.03
C VAL A 284 7.18 -20.96 -4.56
N ALA A 285 7.68 -20.10 -5.46
CA ALA A 285 8.67 -19.06 -5.18
C ALA A 285 8.13 -17.63 -5.48
N GLN A 286 7.54 -16.92 -4.52
CA GLN A 286 6.96 -15.60 -4.79
C GLN A 286 8.02 -14.49 -4.74
N ILE A 287 8.19 -13.69 -5.82
CA ILE A 287 8.99 -12.45 -5.77
C ILE A 287 8.12 -11.25 -5.43
N GLN A 288 8.61 -10.38 -4.57
CA GLN A 288 8.04 -9.07 -4.30
C GLN A 288 9.12 -8.00 -4.37
N HIS A 289 8.78 -6.78 -4.77
CA HIS A 289 9.72 -5.67 -4.99
C HIS A 289 9.33 -4.38 -4.26
N ILE A 290 10.25 -3.83 -3.49
CA ILE A 290 10.16 -2.56 -2.78
C ILE A 290 11.06 -1.54 -3.48
N SER A 291 10.50 -0.46 -4.02
CA SER A 291 11.32 0.65 -4.54
C SER A 291 11.79 1.55 -3.39
N ARG A 292 13.10 1.74 -3.21
CA ARG A 292 13.61 2.85 -2.39
C ARG A 292 13.72 4.12 -3.24
N ASN A 293 12.62 4.84 -3.44
CA ASN A 293 12.66 6.19 -4.05
C ASN A 293 13.25 7.26 -3.09
N SER A 294 14.26 6.92 -2.29
CA SER A 294 14.80 7.84 -1.25
C SER A 294 16.32 7.90 -1.18
N LEU A 295 17.07 7.09 -1.94
CA LEU A 295 18.53 7.16 -1.94
C LEU A 295 19.01 7.93 -3.17
N HIS A 296 19.15 9.24 -2.99
CA HIS A 296 20.19 9.99 -3.70
C HIS A 296 21.55 9.41 -3.34
N SER A 297 22.02 8.39 -4.05
CA SER A 297 23.43 8.03 -4.05
C SER A 297 23.83 7.45 -5.40
N ASP A 298 24.60 8.24 -6.15
CA ASP A 298 25.29 7.90 -7.41
C ASP A 298 26.35 6.78 -7.26
N ARG A 299 26.19 5.84 -6.31
CA ARG A 299 27.20 4.83 -5.98
C ARG A 299 26.56 3.56 -5.45
N CYS A 300 26.06 2.70 -6.33
CA CYS A 300 25.76 1.32 -5.93
C CYS A 300 25.94 0.34 -7.10
N ASP A 301 27.16 -0.22 -7.20
CA ASP A 301 27.50 -1.29 -8.16
C ASP A 301 27.55 -2.68 -7.48
N GLN A 302 27.10 -2.83 -6.22
CA GLN A 302 27.19 -4.09 -5.49
C GLN A 302 25.81 -4.61 -5.06
N SER A 303 25.51 -5.85 -5.42
CA SER A 303 24.34 -6.61 -4.99
C SER A 303 24.65 -7.32 -3.66
N GLY A 304 23.75 -7.18 -2.69
CA GLY A 304 23.76 -7.95 -1.46
C GLY A 304 22.69 -9.06 -1.51
N ILE A 305 23.10 -10.32 -1.37
CA ILE A 305 22.20 -11.48 -1.31
C ILE A 305 22.14 -11.94 0.15
N TYR A 306 20.95 -11.98 0.75
CA TYR A 306 20.78 -12.39 2.14
C TYR A 306 19.64 -13.38 2.32
N SER A 307 19.97 -14.54 2.90
CA SER A 307 18.99 -15.53 3.35
C SER A 307 18.71 -15.32 4.83
N SER A 308 17.44 -15.15 5.20
CA SER A 308 17.01 -15.31 6.59
C SER A 308 16.25 -16.62 6.70
N GLU A 309 16.68 -17.47 7.63
CA GLU A 309 15.88 -18.63 8.00
C GLU A 309 14.67 -18.12 8.79
N ILE A 310 13.48 -18.20 8.18
CA ILE A 310 12.27 -18.11 8.96
C ILE A 310 12.15 -19.43 9.71
N PRO A 311 12.06 -19.44 11.05
CA PRO A 311 11.81 -20.67 11.77
C PRO A 311 10.39 -21.15 11.45
N SER A 312 10.25 -22.05 10.47
CA SER A 312 9.05 -22.86 10.29
C SER A 312 9.21 -24.11 11.15
N ALA A 313 8.72 -24.03 12.39
CA ALA A 313 8.59 -25.21 13.23
C ALA A 313 7.32 -26.02 12.86
N ASP A 314 6.29 -25.34 12.31
CA ASP A 314 4.90 -25.84 12.38
C ASP A 314 4.17 -25.93 11.01
N GLY A 315 4.88 -25.97 9.88
CA GLY A 315 4.24 -26.15 8.55
C GLY A 315 3.36 -24.99 8.06
N SER A 316 3.47 -23.81 8.69
CA SER A 316 2.78 -22.58 8.30
C SER A 316 3.40 -21.97 7.03
N MET A 317 2.62 -21.79 5.95
CA MET A 317 3.13 -21.07 4.76
C MET A 317 3.19 -19.56 5.01
N PRO A 318 4.37 -18.91 4.86
CA PRO A 318 4.47 -17.47 4.89
C PRO A 318 4.12 -16.86 3.52
N PHE A 319 3.30 -15.83 3.55
CA PHE A 319 3.06 -14.94 2.43
C PHE A 319 3.64 -13.56 2.76
N CYS A 320 4.14 -12.85 1.77
CA CYS A 320 4.54 -11.45 1.94
C CYS A 320 3.50 -10.57 1.22
N PHE A 321 3.32 -9.34 1.66
CA PHE A 321 2.54 -8.32 0.99
C PHE A 321 3.31 -7.01 1.09
N MET A 322 3.23 -6.20 0.05
CA MET A 322 3.87 -4.90 0.04
C MET A 322 2.84 -3.80 0.22
N THR A 323 3.28 -2.73 0.87
CA THR A 323 2.51 -1.50 0.91
C THR A 323 2.54 -0.85 -0.48
N PRO A 324 1.40 -0.40 -1.02
CA PRO A 324 1.41 0.43 -2.21
C PRO A 324 2.16 1.75 -1.90
N SER A 325 2.98 2.16 -2.87
CA SER A 325 3.59 3.49 -3.06
C SER A 325 4.42 4.00 -1.90
N THR A 326 5.74 4.00 -2.13
CA THR A 326 6.69 4.89 -1.45
C THR A 326 6.57 4.93 0.09
N PRO A 327 7.47 4.24 0.82
CA PRO A 327 7.31 3.99 2.24
C PRO A 327 7.59 5.23 3.13
N PHE A 328 7.33 6.46 2.68
CA PHE A 328 7.49 7.69 3.46
C PHE A 328 6.93 7.57 4.88
N TYR A 329 5.90 6.74 5.05
CA TYR A 329 5.27 6.41 6.32
C TYR A 329 5.22 4.89 6.55
N GLY A 330 5.00 4.50 7.80
CA GLY A 330 4.61 3.14 8.14
C GLY A 330 5.67 2.07 7.93
N VAL A 331 5.28 1.06 7.15
CA VAL A 331 6.02 -0.18 6.96
C VAL A 331 6.43 -0.33 5.50
N SER A 332 7.58 -0.94 5.25
CA SER A 332 8.05 -1.28 3.91
C SER A 332 7.42 -2.59 3.40
N ALA A 333 7.01 -3.48 4.31
CA ALA A 333 6.38 -4.74 3.98
C ALA A 333 5.53 -5.27 5.15
N VAL A 334 4.60 -6.16 4.83
CA VAL A 334 3.80 -6.92 5.78
C VAL A 334 3.89 -8.39 5.41
N PHE A 335 4.33 -9.23 6.34
CA PHE A 335 4.34 -10.68 6.17
C PHE A 335 3.10 -11.29 6.83
N ILE A 336 2.40 -12.15 6.13
CA ILE A 336 1.21 -12.86 6.61
C ILE A 336 1.54 -14.34 6.73
N ARG A 337 1.34 -14.93 7.89
CA ARG A 337 1.50 -16.38 8.07
C ARG A 337 0.23 -16.98 8.63
N LEU A 338 -0.13 -18.17 8.17
CA LEU A 338 -1.21 -18.95 8.74
C LEU A 338 -0.60 -19.88 9.79
N LYS A 339 -0.90 -19.64 11.06
CA LYS A 339 -0.41 -20.46 12.17
C LYS A 339 -1.56 -21.32 12.69
N TRP A 340 -1.36 -22.63 12.69
CA TRP A 340 -2.19 -23.57 13.43
C TRP A 340 -1.53 -23.83 14.79
N ASP A 341 -2.30 -23.74 15.87
CA ASP A 341 -1.83 -24.01 17.22
C ASP A 341 -2.33 -25.39 17.69
N GLU A 342 -1.43 -26.37 17.73
CA GLU A 342 -1.76 -27.77 18.08
C GLU A 342 -2.35 -27.90 19.49
N ASP A 343 -1.98 -27.01 20.43
CA ASP A 343 -2.41 -27.11 21.82
C ASP A 343 -3.86 -26.62 22.00
N THR A 344 -4.27 -25.61 21.22
CA THR A 344 -5.61 -25.02 21.29
C THR A 344 -6.55 -25.50 20.20
N ASP A 345 -6.03 -26.16 19.15
CA ASP A 345 -6.74 -26.48 17.91
C ASP A 345 -7.38 -25.22 17.29
N GLU A 346 -6.66 -24.08 17.37
CA GLU A 346 -7.13 -22.79 16.85
C GLU A 346 -6.21 -22.34 15.70
N ASP A 347 -6.84 -21.89 14.62
CA ASP A 347 -6.15 -21.21 13.53
C ASP A 347 -5.98 -19.72 13.83
N SER A 348 -4.86 -19.16 13.38
CA SER A 348 -4.60 -17.73 13.46
C SER A 348 -3.84 -17.20 12.24
N VAL A 349 -4.11 -15.93 11.91
CA VAL A 349 -3.37 -15.18 10.91
C VAL A 349 -2.39 -14.25 11.61
N LEU A 350 -1.10 -14.45 11.39
CA LEU A 350 -0.03 -13.62 11.92
C LEU A 350 0.39 -12.57 10.90
N LEU A 351 0.22 -11.29 11.22
CA LEU A 351 0.75 -10.17 10.44
C LEU A 351 2.03 -9.65 11.08
N THR A 352 3.15 -9.67 10.37
CA THR A 352 4.43 -9.13 10.82
C THR A 352 4.79 -7.90 9.99
N PHE A 353 4.96 -6.78 10.68
CA PHE A 353 5.18 -5.46 10.11
C PHE A 353 6.68 -5.16 10.04
N LEU A 354 7.15 -4.77 8.85
CA LEU A 354 8.52 -4.36 8.63
C LEU A 354 8.63 -2.83 8.56
N PRO A 355 9.04 -2.12 9.63
CA PRO A 355 9.02 -0.65 9.61
C PRO A 355 9.99 -0.02 8.61
N ASN A 356 9.59 1.13 8.05
CA ASN A 356 10.42 1.84 7.09
C ASN A 356 11.67 2.51 7.72
N THR A 357 11.70 2.70 9.05
CA THR A 357 12.86 3.31 9.75
C THR A 357 14.16 2.53 9.60
N LEU A 358 14.08 1.28 9.14
CA LEU A 358 15.21 0.41 8.85
C LEU A 358 15.90 0.76 7.50
N THR A 359 15.39 1.74 6.75
CA THR A 359 16.01 2.26 5.52
C THR A 359 17.17 3.25 5.74
N ASN A 360 17.33 3.77 6.96
CA ASN A 360 18.47 4.64 7.31
C ASN A 360 19.72 3.85 7.75
N ALA A 361 19.68 2.51 7.71
CA ALA A 361 20.87 1.70 7.93
C ALA A 361 21.92 2.05 6.86
N PRO A 362 23.19 2.29 7.24
CA PRO A 362 24.25 2.57 6.28
C PRO A 362 24.31 1.42 5.26
N ASP A 363 24.22 1.79 3.98
CA ASP A 363 24.30 0.87 2.85
C ASP A 363 25.77 0.48 2.61
N ASP A 364 26.33 -0.26 3.57
CA ASP A 364 27.71 -0.74 3.52
C ASP A 364 27.85 -2.04 2.70
N GLY A 365 26.79 -2.45 2.01
CA GLY A 365 26.71 -3.68 1.23
C GLY A 365 26.76 -4.96 2.06
N ASN A 366 26.87 -4.89 3.39
CA ASN A 366 27.07 -6.01 4.32
C ASN A 366 25.95 -6.17 5.37
N ALA A 367 25.12 -5.15 5.60
CA ALA A 367 23.96 -5.26 6.47
C ALA A 367 22.78 -5.93 5.74
N SER A 368 22.42 -7.14 6.17
CA SER A 368 21.16 -7.79 5.78
C SER A 368 20.00 -6.88 6.16
N PRO A 369 19.06 -6.58 5.24
CA PRO A 369 17.78 -6.01 5.64
C PRO A 369 17.17 -6.92 6.70
N LEU A 370 17.10 -8.23 6.51
CA LEU A 370 16.43 -9.12 7.46
C LEU A 370 17.16 -9.36 8.79
N ALA A 371 18.41 -8.91 8.98
CA ALA A 371 18.98 -8.79 10.31
C ALA A 371 18.51 -7.46 10.91
N PHE A 372 17.19 -7.32 11.07
CA PHE A 372 16.65 -6.20 11.81
C PHE A 372 16.97 -6.44 13.28
N ASP A 373 17.94 -5.69 13.81
CA ASP A 373 18.24 -5.65 15.25
C ASP A 373 17.02 -5.19 16.08
N GLY A 374 15.99 -4.64 15.40
CA GLY A 374 14.72 -4.24 16.00
C GLY A 374 13.66 -5.35 15.93
N PRO A 375 12.87 -5.57 16.98
CA PRO A 375 11.76 -6.50 16.93
C PRO A 375 10.76 -6.04 15.85
N CYS A 376 10.47 -6.87 14.84
CA CYS A 376 9.31 -6.63 13.99
C CYS A 376 8.04 -6.68 14.85
N ALA A 377 7.11 -5.75 14.65
CA ALA A 377 5.83 -5.84 15.33
C ALA A 377 5.01 -6.96 14.69
N THR A 378 4.49 -7.90 15.49
CA THR A 378 3.64 -8.98 15.01
C THR A 378 2.28 -8.90 15.69
N GLN A 379 1.21 -8.94 14.88
CA GLN A 379 -0.16 -9.05 15.33
C GLN A 379 -0.71 -10.42 14.98
N SER A 380 -1.22 -11.15 15.99
CA SER A 380 -2.03 -12.35 15.76
C SER A 380 -3.51 -11.98 15.64
N ILE A 381 -4.19 -12.58 14.68
CA ILE A 381 -5.62 -12.46 14.44
C ILE A 381 -6.22 -13.87 14.55
N PRO A 382 -7.18 -14.12 15.45
CA PRO A 382 -7.86 -15.41 15.50
C PRO A 382 -8.58 -15.71 14.18
N GLY A 383 -8.61 -16.98 13.79
CA GLY A 383 -9.36 -17.47 12.64
C GLY A 383 -8.52 -17.78 11.40
N VAL A 384 -9.22 -18.17 10.34
CA VAL A 384 -8.64 -18.55 9.04
C VAL A 384 -8.81 -17.41 8.05
N LEU A 385 -7.81 -17.17 7.21
CA LEU A 385 -7.94 -16.19 6.13
C LEU A 385 -8.93 -16.68 5.06
N VAL A 386 -9.98 -15.91 4.78
CA VAL A 386 -11.02 -16.29 3.79
C VAL A 386 -10.43 -16.35 2.37
N SER A 387 -9.60 -15.37 2.01
CA SER A 387 -8.92 -15.33 0.72
C SER A 387 -7.75 -14.36 0.76
N MET A 388 -6.67 -14.74 0.11
CA MET A 388 -5.48 -13.90 -0.08
C MET A 388 -5.77 -12.62 -0.89
N ARG A 389 -6.80 -12.63 -1.75
CA ARG A 389 -7.24 -11.44 -2.50
C ARG A 389 -7.95 -10.40 -1.64
N LEU A 390 -8.30 -10.77 -0.41
CA LEU A 390 -8.98 -9.91 0.55
C LEU A 390 -8.00 -9.33 1.59
N VAL A 391 -6.71 -9.35 1.28
CA VAL A 391 -5.67 -8.66 2.02
C VAL A 391 -5.30 -7.39 1.26
N TRP A 392 -5.38 -6.24 1.94
CA TRP A 392 -5.03 -4.95 1.35
C TRP A 392 -4.26 -4.09 2.34
N THR A 393 -3.13 -3.57 1.90
CA THR A 393 -2.34 -2.56 2.61
C THR A 393 -2.74 -1.17 2.12
N ASP A 394 -3.01 -0.28 3.06
CA ASP A 394 -3.32 1.11 2.75
C ASP A 394 -2.10 1.88 2.20
N HIS A 395 -2.34 3.10 1.76
CA HIS A 395 -1.31 3.92 1.14
C HIS A 395 -0.32 4.50 2.16
N SER A 396 -0.72 4.67 3.42
CA SER A 396 0.22 5.09 4.45
C SER A 396 1.17 3.97 4.90
N GLY A 397 0.88 2.72 4.56
CA GLY A 397 1.57 1.57 5.12
C GLY A 397 1.35 1.43 6.64
N PHE A 398 0.32 2.05 7.20
CA PHE A 398 -0.02 1.87 8.61
C PHE A 398 -1.12 0.83 8.79
N ASN A 399 -1.95 0.56 7.78
CA ASN A 399 -3.15 -0.23 7.96
C ASN A 399 -3.19 -1.40 6.98
N VAL A 400 -3.56 -2.57 7.49
CA VAL A 400 -3.76 -3.80 6.72
C VAL A 400 -5.19 -4.28 6.96
N THR A 401 -5.97 -4.30 5.89
CA THR A 401 -7.31 -4.88 5.90
C THR A 401 -7.22 -6.34 5.50
N VAL A 402 -7.85 -7.22 6.27
CA VAL A 402 -7.97 -8.65 5.99
C VAL A 402 -9.39 -9.12 6.26
N VAL A 403 -9.84 -10.15 5.53
CA VAL A 403 -11.09 -10.85 5.83
C VAL A 403 -10.76 -12.22 6.40
N VAL A 404 -11.10 -12.42 7.67
CA VAL A 404 -10.86 -13.67 8.41
C VAL A 404 -12.16 -14.30 8.86
N GLU A 405 -12.21 -15.62 8.92
CA GLU A 405 -13.32 -16.41 9.44
C GLU A 405 -13.03 -16.80 10.88
N VAL A 406 -13.88 -16.36 11.80
CA VAL A 406 -13.77 -16.63 13.23
C VAL A 406 -15.10 -17.21 13.70
N ASP A 407 -15.08 -18.44 14.20
CA ASP A 407 -16.28 -19.18 14.64
C ASP A 407 -17.33 -19.34 13.50
N ASP A 408 -16.90 -19.67 12.28
CA ASP A 408 -17.77 -19.75 11.07
C ASP A 408 -18.41 -18.41 10.65
N PHE A 409 -17.90 -17.27 11.15
CA PHE A 409 -18.36 -15.95 10.76
C PHE A 409 -17.22 -15.11 10.15
N PRO A 410 -17.37 -14.61 8.91
CA PRO A 410 -16.37 -13.78 8.27
C PRO A 410 -16.39 -12.39 8.90
N ARG A 411 -15.22 -11.82 9.14
CA ARG A 411 -15.01 -10.52 9.76
C ARG A 411 -14.03 -9.71 8.94
N LEU A 412 -14.41 -8.47 8.65
CA LEU A 412 -13.49 -7.48 8.10
C LEU A 412 -12.64 -6.93 9.25
N VAL A 413 -11.39 -7.33 9.29
CA VAL A 413 -10.43 -6.97 10.32
C VAL A 413 -9.44 -5.98 9.75
N LEU A 414 -9.13 -4.97 10.54
CA LEU A 414 -8.14 -3.98 10.23
C LEU A 414 -7.07 -3.94 11.30
N VAL A 415 -5.84 -4.16 10.88
CA VAL A 415 -4.67 -4.12 11.74
C VAL A 415 -3.90 -2.84 11.46
N ARG A 416 -3.63 -2.07 12.51
CA ARG A 416 -2.87 -0.84 12.41
C ARG A 416 -1.51 -1.00 13.09
N TYR A 417 -0.47 -0.56 12.40
CA TYR A 417 0.88 -0.41 12.90
C TYR A 417 1.09 1.01 13.48
N HIS A 418 1.71 1.07 14.66
CA HIS A 418 2.01 2.31 15.38
C HIS A 418 3.52 2.54 15.37
N PRO A 419 4.06 3.33 14.43
CA PRO A 419 5.51 3.47 14.26
C PRO A 419 6.22 4.07 15.49
N GLN A 420 5.52 4.88 16.30
CA GLN A 420 6.09 5.52 17.48
C GLN A 420 6.37 4.53 18.61
N THR A 421 5.53 3.51 18.75
CA THR A 421 5.65 2.50 19.82
C THR A 421 6.13 1.15 19.30
N ASN A 422 6.31 1.01 17.97
CA ASN A 422 6.52 -0.26 17.29
C ASN A 422 5.47 -1.31 17.73
N GLY A 423 4.22 -0.86 17.90
CA GLY A 423 3.11 -1.68 18.37
C GLY A 423 2.07 -1.88 17.28
N THR A 424 1.10 -2.74 17.54
CA THR A 424 -0.05 -2.96 16.65
C THR A 424 -1.36 -2.81 17.40
N SER A 425 -2.42 -2.47 16.68
CA SER A 425 -3.80 -2.56 17.17
C SER A 425 -4.68 -3.31 16.18
N LEU A 426 -5.68 -3.99 16.72
CA LEU A 426 -6.61 -4.83 15.98
C LEU A 426 -8.01 -4.24 16.10
N HIS A 427 -8.68 -4.04 14.97
CA HIS A 427 -10.03 -3.49 14.92
C HIS A 427 -10.91 -4.34 14.02
N THR A 428 -12.11 -4.70 14.48
CA THR A 428 -13.13 -5.31 13.63
C THR A 428 -14.10 -4.24 13.14
N LEU A 429 -14.27 -4.14 11.83
CA LEU A 429 -15.23 -3.22 11.22
C LEU A 429 -16.61 -3.88 11.15
N ALA A 430 -17.64 -3.18 11.61
CA ALA A 430 -19.01 -3.65 11.56
C ALA A 430 -19.58 -3.50 10.14
N VAL A 431 -19.42 -4.54 9.32
CA VAL A 431 -19.95 -4.58 7.95
C VAL A 431 -21.45 -4.90 7.99
N PRO A 432 -22.33 -4.17 7.27
CA PRO A 432 -23.75 -4.51 7.24
C PRO A 432 -24.00 -5.92 6.68
N GLU A 433 -25.01 -6.61 7.21
CA GLU A 433 -25.42 -7.96 6.77
C GLU A 433 -25.78 -8.04 5.28
N SER A 434 -26.08 -6.92 4.63
CA SER A 434 -26.32 -6.85 3.19
C SER A 434 -25.07 -7.06 2.33
N ILE A 435 -23.88 -7.08 2.93
CA ILE A 435 -22.61 -7.36 2.24
C ILE A 435 -22.12 -8.72 2.71
N GLU A 436 -22.21 -9.72 1.83
CA GLU A 436 -21.76 -11.08 2.12
C GLU A 436 -20.23 -11.18 1.99
N LEU A 437 -19.53 -11.18 3.13
CA LEU A 437 -18.06 -11.17 3.14
C LEU A 437 -17.43 -12.41 2.47
N TYR A 438 -18.08 -13.58 2.49
CA TYR A 438 -17.63 -14.78 1.75
C TYR A 438 -17.72 -14.62 0.22
N ASN A 439 -18.57 -13.71 -0.24
CA ASN A 439 -18.77 -13.43 -1.66
C ASN A 439 -17.82 -12.33 -2.16
N LEU A 440 -16.98 -11.75 -1.32
CA LEU A 440 -16.04 -10.71 -1.76
C LEU A 440 -15.01 -11.26 -2.76
N ASN A 441 -14.74 -10.44 -3.78
CA ASN A 441 -13.66 -10.67 -4.75
C ASN A 441 -12.41 -9.85 -4.38
N THR A 442 -12.60 -8.61 -3.92
CA THR A 442 -11.53 -7.65 -3.61
C THR A 442 -11.97 -6.68 -2.51
N VAL A 443 -10.99 -6.15 -1.77
CA VAL A 443 -11.16 -5.09 -0.78
C VAL A 443 -10.03 -4.08 -0.92
N CYS A 444 -10.31 -2.81 -0.68
CA CYS A 444 -9.35 -1.74 -0.72
C CYS A 444 -9.64 -0.75 0.43
N VAL A 445 -8.63 -0.39 1.21
CA VAL A 445 -8.75 0.65 2.23
C VAL A 445 -8.06 1.92 1.76
N ASP A 446 -8.79 3.04 1.85
CA ASP A 446 -8.25 4.39 1.74
C ASP A 446 -8.25 5.02 3.12
N ASP A 447 -7.10 4.94 3.79
CA ASP A 447 -6.89 5.49 5.12
C ASP A 447 -6.94 7.02 5.12
N THR A 448 -6.63 7.65 3.99
CA THR A 448 -6.62 9.12 3.86
C THR A 448 -8.02 9.69 3.72
N ALA A 449 -8.91 8.98 3.00
CA ALA A 449 -10.31 9.34 2.83
C ALA A 449 -11.21 8.77 3.95
N GLY A 450 -10.69 7.82 4.73
CA GLY A 450 -11.47 7.12 5.74
C GLY A 450 -12.53 6.22 5.11
N ALA A 451 -12.16 5.45 4.08
CA ALA A 451 -13.08 4.59 3.34
C ALA A 451 -12.55 3.15 3.17
N VAL A 452 -13.48 2.20 3.08
CA VAL A 452 -13.21 0.84 2.58
C VAL A 452 -14.10 0.58 1.38
N HIS A 453 -13.49 0.20 0.27
CA HIS A 453 -14.14 -0.18 -0.97
C HIS A 453 -14.11 -1.70 -1.11
N MET A 454 -15.22 -2.28 -1.55
CA MET A 454 -15.36 -3.72 -1.73
C MET A 454 -16.08 -4.01 -3.04
N ILE A 455 -15.69 -5.08 -3.73
CA ILE A 455 -16.45 -5.63 -4.86
C ILE A 455 -16.65 -7.12 -4.61
N ASP A 456 -17.89 -7.59 -4.69
CA ASP A 456 -18.22 -9.02 -4.61
C ASP A 456 -18.06 -9.73 -5.97
N LYS A 457 -18.23 -11.06 -5.98
CA LYS A 457 -18.11 -11.88 -7.19
C LYS A 457 -19.22 -11.60 -8.22
N ASP A 458 -20.34 -11.01 -7.79
CA ASP A 458 -21.46 -10.62 -8.64
C ASP A 458 -21.30 -9.19 -9.21
N GLY A 459 -20.24 -8.47 -8.81
CA GLY A 459 -19.94 -7.13 -9.27
C GLY A 459 -20.65 -6.02 -8.49
N VAL A 460 -21.14 -6.28 -7.28
CA VAL A 460 -21.67 -5.22 -6.41
C VAL A 460 -20.52 -4.46 -5.78
N PHE A 461 -20.32 -3.22 -6.22
CA PHE A 461 -19.38 -2.28 -5.62
C PHE A 461 -20.00 -1.62 -4.39
N SER A 462 -19.38 -1.76 -3.22
CA SER A 462 -19.82 -1.15 -1.97
C SER A 462 -18.74 -0.27 -1.36
N THR A 463 -19.14 0.87 -0.78
CA THR A 463 -18.23 1.78 -0.05
C THR A 463 -18.71 1.99 1.37
N LEU A 464 -17.83 1.72 2.35
CA LEU A 464 -18.01 2.01 3.77
C LEU A 464 -17.18 3.25 4.10
N ARG A 465 -17.79 4.29 4.67
CA ARG A 465 -17.05 5.49 5.13
C ARG A 465 -17.10 5.60 6.64
N TYR A 466 -15.96 5.95 7.22
CA TYR A 466 -15.77 6.04 8.67
C TYR A 466 -15.20 7.41 9.11
N VAL A 467 -15.41 8.45 8.29
CA VAL A 467 -15.13 9.88 8.55
C VAL A 467 -16.32 10.79 8.23
#